data_AF-A0A181C6H8-F1
#
_entry.id   AF-A0A181C6H8-F1
#
_cell.length_a   1.000
_cell.length_b   1.000
_cell.length_c   1.000
_cell.angle_alpha   90.00
_cell.angle_beta   90.00
_cell.angle_gamma   90.00
#
_symmetry.space_group_name_H-M   'P 1'
#
loop_
_entity.id
_entity.type
_entity.pdbx_description
1 polymer ?
#
loop_
_entity_poly.entity_id
_entity_poly.type
_entity_poly.pdbx_seq_one_letter_code
_entity_poly.pdbx_strand_id
1 'polypeptide(L)'
;MSKQTNHGNFLDTPQLQKGVTRFWLIRHALVEQNARMRLYGTMDVALCPDSLKTQRWMYAALARRLPHPALWFTSPLSRTQHTARAIQEAGYGQHELHVEPDLIEQSLGEWHGIEHHTLPERLNLPAHPFWSVSATEQPPQGESMVQVCARVGACLDRLAARHAGQDMVVVSHGGAIRGALAHALRIHADTALHFSIQNLSLSIIERLPEGWRIVTVNELPQPAMGRTGPRAITHAAVIDPDQTEDETYTDALYARAVAIVARENKASASFLQRLLPVSYSCAARMIGQMEREGRVSGPNHIGRREVLMSRTGD
;
A
#
# COMPACT_ATOMS: atom_id res chain seq x y z
N MET A 1 -18.89 11.63 37.50
CA MET A 1 -18.56 10.36 36.81
C MET A 1 -19.46 10.24 35.59
N SER A 2 -18.90 10.38 34.38
CA SER A 2 -19.67 10.16 33.15
C SER A 2 -20.10 8.70 33.10
N LYS A 3 -21.40 8.42 32.98
CA LYS A 3 -21.90 7.05 32.80
C LYS A 3 -21.36 6.54 31.47
N GLN A 4 -20.43 5.59 31.52
CA GLN A 4 -19.97 4.86 30.36
C GLN A 4 -21.18 4.08 29.82
N THR A 5 -21.83 4.62 28.79
CA THR A 5 -22.95 3.96 28.13
C THR A 5 -22.38 2.76 27.40
N ASN A 6 -22.72 1.56 27.87
CA ASN A 6 -22.32 0.32 27.20
C ASN A 6 -22.93 0.31 25.79
N HIS A 7 -22.14 0.55 24.74
CA HIS A 7 -22.61 0.67 23.36
C HIS A 7 -23.04 -0.65 22.70
N GLY A 8 -23.27 -1.70 23.51
CA GLY A 8 -23.40 -3.07 23.04
C GLY A 8 -22.07 -3.58 22.45
N ASN A 9 -21.96 -4.89 22.23
CA ASN A 9 -20.86 -5.45 21.46
C ASN A 9 -21.02 -5.04 19.98
N PHE A 10 -20.57 -3.84 19.62
CA PHE A 10 -20.54 -3.36 18.23
C PHE A 10 -19.70 -4.25 17.30
N LEU A 11 -18.86 -5.13 17.87
CA LEU A 11 -18.04 -6.09 17.14
C LEU A 11 -18.80 -7.37 16.73
N ASP A 12 -20.04 -7.57 17.20
CA ASP A 12 -20.80 -8.79 16.93
C ASP A 12 -21.53 -8.74 15.58
N THR A 13 -21.58 -7.57 14.92
CA THR A 13 -22.18 -7.40 13.59
C THR A 13 -21.12 -7.02 12.56
N PRO A 14 -21.05 -7.70 11.40
CA PRO A 14 -20.03 -7.45 10.38
C PRO A 14 -20.24 -6.13 9.61
N GLN A 15 -21.29 -5.36 9.92
CA GLN A 15 -21.62 -4.10 9.26
C GLN A 15 -21.24 -2.89 10.13
N LEU A 16 -20.67 -1.88 9.48
CA LEU A 16 -20.38 -0.60 10.11
C LEU A 16 -21.68 0.18 10.39
N GLN A 17 -21.73 0.85 11.55
CA GLN A 17 -22.87 1.67 11.96
C GLN A 17 -23.12 2.82 10.97
N LYS A 18 -24.40 3.09 10.70
CA LYS A 18 -24.84 4.28 9.94
C LYS A 18 -24.76 5.54 10.79
N GLY A 19 -24.68 6.70 10.14
CA GLY A 19 -24.68 8.00 10.82
C GLY A 19 -23.38 8.33 11.55
N VAL A 20 -22.30 7.60 11.27
CA VAL A 20 -20.95 7.85 11.77
C VAL A 20 -20.17 8.59 10.69
N THR A 21 -19.46 9.67 11.04
CA THR A 21 -18.55 10.34 10.12
C THR A 21 -17.36 9.43 9.84
N ARG A 22 -17.13 9.06 8.58
CA ARG A 22 -16.14 8.05 8.24
C ARG A 22 -15.34 8.42 6.99
N PHE A 23 -14.05 8.19 7.04
CA PHE A 23 -13.13 8.38 5.93
C PHE A 23 -12.64 7.03 5.44
N TRP A 24 -12.88 6.76 4.16
CA TRP A 24 -12.44 5.59 3.42
C TRP A 24 -11.25 6.01 2.56
N LEU A 25 -10.06 5.89 3.16
CA LEU A 25 -8.79 6.38 2.64
C LEU A 25 -8.19 5.34 1.69
N ILE A 26 -8.02 5.70 0.43
CA ILE A 26 -7.45 4.84 -0.61
C ILE A 26 -6.17 5.48 -1.12
N ARG A 27 -5.07 4.73 -1.16
CA ARG A 27 -3.86 5.20 -1.83
C ARG A 27 -4.02 5.08 -3.34
N HIS A 28 -3.61 6.10 -4.09
CA HIS A 28 -3.64 6.10 -5.56
C HIS A 28 -3.02 4.83 -6.17
N ALA A 29 -3.41 4.51 -7.41
CA ALA A 29 -2.87 3.41 -8.20
C ALA A 29 -1.37 3.57 -8.49
N LEU A 30 -0.72 2.51 -8.97
CA LEU A 30 0.71 2.54 -9.25
C LEU A 30 1.03 3.58 -10.36
N VAL A 31 2.07 4.38 -10.13
CA VAL A 31 2.60 5.34 -11.11
C VAL A 31 3.62 4.70 -12.04
N GLU A 32 3.93 5.37 -13.16
CA GLU A 32 4.91 4.87 -14.13
C GLU A 32 6.27 4.53 -13.51
N GLN A 33 6.97 3.57 -14.12
CA GLN A 33 8.23 3.05 -13.59
C GLN A 33 9.33 4.11 -13.49
N ASN A 34 9.45 4.97 -14.50
CA ASN A 34 10.38 6.10 -14.53
C ASN A 34 10.19 7.03 -13.31
N ALA A 35 8.94 7.35 -12.95
CA ALA A 35 8.61 8.19 -11.81
C ALA A 35 9.04 7.50 -10.50
N ARG A 36 8.83 6.17 -10.38
CA ARG A 36 9.20 5.38 -9.19
C ARG A 36 10.71 5.26 -8.96
N MET A 37 11.55 5.60 -9.93
CA MET A 37 13.00 5.65 -9.74
C MET A 37 13.45 6.95 -9.07
N ARG A 38 12.54 7.93 -8.93
CA ARG A 38 12.81 9.27 -8.43
C ARG A 38 11.92 9.59 -7.23
N LEU A 39 12.39 10.52 -6.42
CA LEU A 39 11.59 11.14 -5.38
C LEU A 39 10.56 12.09 -6.00
N TYR A 40 9.33 11.63 -6.23
CA TYR A 40 8.33 12.45 -6.92
C TYR A 40 7.47 13.32 -6.01
N GLY A 41 7.23 12.96 -4.74
CA GLY A 41 6.49 13.81 -3.79
C GLY A 41 5.22 14.45 -4.40
N THR A 42 5.19 15.78 -4.49
CA THR A 42 4.08 16.56 -5.05
C THR A 42 4.16 16.78 -6.57
N MET A 43 5.18 16.27 -7.25
CA MET A 43 5.22 16.26 -8.72
C MET A 43 4.01 15.52 -9.28
N ASP A 44 3.38 16.07 -10.31
CA ASP A 44 2.30 15.38 -11.00
C ASP A 44 2.88 14.39 -12.01
N VAL A 45 2.68 13.11 -11.73
CA VAL A 45 3.24 11.98 -12.49
C VAL A 45 2.12 11.03 -12.89
N ALA A 46 2.21 10.49 -14.09
CA ALA A 46 1.18 9.63 -14.66
C ALA A 46 1.06 8.28 -13.94
N LEU A 47 -0.16 7.74 -13.94
CA LEU A 47 -0.41 6.35 -13.56
C LEU A 47 0.20 5.40 -14.59
N CYS A 48 0.64 4.22 -14.15
CA CYS A 48 1.14 3.18 -15.04
C CYS A 48 -0.01 2.60 -15.88
N PRO A 49 0.00 2.75 -17.23
CA PRO A 49 -1.08 2.24 -18.08
C PRO A 49 -1.28 0.73 -17.98
N ASP A 50 -0.19 -0.03 -17.85
CA ASP A 50 -0.26 -1.49 -17.73
C ASP A 50 -0.86 -1.92 -16.40
N SER A 51 -0.55 -1.21 -15.30
CA SER A 51 -1.16 -1.47 -13.99
C SER A 51 -2.64 -1.15 -13.97
N LEU A 52 -3.08 -0.07 -14.64
CA LEU A 52 -4.51 0.25 -14.79
C LEU A 52 -5.30 -0.90 -15.44
N LYS A 53 -4.70 -1.58 -16.43
CA LYS A 53 -5.31 -2.74 -17.11
C LYS A 53 -5.25 -4.01 -16.26
N THR A 54 -4.05 -4.38 -15.82
CA THR A 54 -3.82 -5.66 -15.11
C THR A 54 -4.47 -5.70 -13.73
N GLN A 55 -4.62 -4.56 -13.06
CA GLN A 55 -5.26 -4.43 -11.75
C GLN A 55 -6.73 -4.01 -11.86
N ARG A 56 -7.38 -4.13 -13.05
CA ARG A 56 -8.77 -3.70 -13.24
C ARG A 56 -9.73 -4.27 -12.19
N TRP A 57 -9.51 -5.54 -11.83
CA TRP A 57 -10.31 -6.24 -10.82
C TRP A 57 -10.22 -5.61 -9.43
N MET A 58 -9.10 -4.96 -9.09
CA MET A 58 -8.91 -4.30 -7.79
C MET A 58 -9.82 -3.07 -7.65
N TYR A 59 -10.00 -2.29 -8.73
CA TYR A 59 -10.92 -1.16 -8.73
C TYR A 59 -12.38 -1.62 -8.59
N ALA A 60 -12.75 -2.72 -9.23
CA ALA A 60 -14.08 -3.32 -9.08
C ALA A 60 -14.31 -3.87 -7.66
N ALA A 61 -13.27 -4.48 -7.06
CA ALA A 61 -13.31 -4.93 -5.68
C ALA A 61 -13.46 -3.78 -4.69
N LEU A 62 -12.75 -2.66 -4.90
CA LEU A 62 -12.93 -1.42 -4.14
C LEU A 62 -14.36 -0.88 -4.32
N ALA A 63 -14.83 -0.75 -5.57
CA ALA A 63 -16.18 -0.28 -5.87
C ALA A 63 -17.27 -1.04 -5.09
N ARG A 64 -17.14 -2.37 -4.97
CA ARG A 64 -18.04 -3.22 -4.20
C ARG A 64 -17.88 -3.09 -2.68
N ARG A 65 -16.68 -2.76 -2.20
CA ARG A 65 -16.34 -2.66 -0.77
C ARG A 65 -16.71 -1.31 -0.16
N LEU A 66 -16.73 -0.26 -0.98
CA LEU A 66 -16.99 1.12 -0.56
C LEU A 66 -18.46 1.35 -0.18
N PRO A 67 -18.73 2.30 0.72
CA PRO A 67 -20.09 2.61 1.19
C PRO A 67 -20.92 3.28 0.09
N HIS A 68 -22.24 3.19 0.19
CA HIS A 68 -23.15 3.89 -0.71
C HIS A 68 -24.33 4.49 0.07
N PRO A 69 -24.64 5.80 -0.07
CA PRO A 69 -23.88 6.82 -0.82
C PRO A 69 -22.62 7.27 -0.06
N ALA A 70 -21.71 7.98 -0.75
CA ALA A 70 -20.55 8.63 -0.15
C ALA A 70 -20.16 9.90 -0.91
N LEU A 71 -19.57 10.86 -0.19
CA LEU A 71 -18.89 12.00 -0.79
C LEU A 71 -17.50 11.57 -1.29
N TRP A 72 -17.04 12.15 -2.40
CA TRP A 72 -15.75 11.79 -3.00
C TRP A 72 -14.77 12.93 -2.95
N PHE A 73 -13.61 12.67 -2.37
CA PHE A 73 -12.50 13.61 -2.28
C PHE A 73 -11.23 13.03 -2.89
N THR A 74 -10.44 13.90 -3.50
CA THR A 74 -9.11 13.56 -4.04
C THR A 74 -8.11 14.64 -3.70
N SER A 75 -6.82 14.29 -3.68
CA SER A 75 -5.80 15.33 -3.75
C SER A 75 -5.80 16.04 -5.12
N PRO A 76 -5.14 17.20 -5.26
CA PRO A 76 -5.03 17.89 -6.54
C PRO A 76 -4.33 17.10 -7.66
N LEU A 77 -3.54 16.07 -7.33
CA LEU A 77 -2.68 15.40 -8.31
C LEU A 77 -3.46 14.44 -9.22
N SER A 78 -3.10 14.40 -10.50
CA SER A 78 -3.83 13.64 -11.53
C SER A 78 -3.94 12.16 -11.16
N ARG A 79 -2.90 11.58 -10.56
CA ARG A 79 -2.88 10.17 -10.13
C ARG A 79 -3.98 9.81 -9.13
N THR A 80 -4.36 10.71 -8.22
CA THR A 80 -5.48 10.45 -7.29
C THR A 80 -6.81 10.58 -8.00
N GLN A 81 -6.97 11.59 -8.86
CA GLN A 81 -8.19 11.81 -9.63
C GLN A 81 -8.48 10.67 -10.60
N HIS A 82 -7.48 10.22 -11.36
CA HIS A 82 -7.60 9.10 -12.29
C HIS A 82 -7.89 7.78 -11.57
N THR A 83 -7.29 7.57 -10.38
CA THR A 83 -7.61 6.39 -9.56
C THR A 83 -9.06 6.41 -9.09
N ALA A 84 -9.56 7.57 -8.63
CA ALA A 84 -10.96 7.71 -8.22
C ALA A 84 -11.93 7.42 -9.37
N ARG A 85 -11.67 7.97 -10.56
CA ARG A 85 -12.46 7.70 -11.77
C ARG A 85 -12.42 6.22 -12.15
N ALA A 86 -11.26 5.57 -12.08
CA ALA A 86 -11.16 4.14 -12.37
C ALA A 86 -12.03 3.29 -11.43
N ILE A 87 -12.17 3.66 -10.15
CA ILE A 87 -13.06 2.98 -9.20
C ILE A 87 -14.53 3.25 -9.54
N GLN A 88 -14.88 4.50 -9.87
CA GLN A 88 -16.22 4.90 -10.30
C GLN A 88 -16.68 4.12 -11.55
N GLU A 89 -15.81 4.06 -12.57
CA GLU A 89 -16.02 3.33 -13.83
C GLU A 89 -16.04 1.82 -13.65
N ALA A 90 -15.36 1.28 -12.62
CA ALA A 90 -15.32 -0.15 -12.34
C ALA A 90 -16.56 -0.70 -11.62
N GLY A 91 -17.61 0.12 -11.46
CA GLY A 91 -18.92 -0.32 -10.99
C GLY A 91 -19.46 0.40 -9.76
N TYR A 92 -18.75 1.40 -9.22
CA TYR A 92 -19.27 2.20 -8.11
C TYR A 92 -20.34 3.20 -8.59
N GLY A 93 -20.19 3.72 -9.80
CA GLY A 93 -21.05 4.78 -10.36
C GLY A 93 -20.37 6.14 -10.40
N GLN A 94 -20.89 7.05 -11.22
CA GLN A 94 -20.33 8.40 -11.40
C GLN A 94 -20.70 9.31 -10.23
N HIS A 95 -19.71 9.95 -9.61
CA HIS A 95 -19.90 10.95 -8.55
C HIS A 95 -18.95 12.13 -8.75
N GLU A 96 -19.38 13.32 -8.34
CA GLU A 96 -18.54 14.51 -8.34
C GLU A 96 -17.30 14.29 -7.47
N LEU A 97 -16.12 14.63 -7.99
CA LEU A 97 -14.86 14.58 -7.26
C LEU A 97 -14.53 15.97 -6.71
N HIS A 98 -14.55 16.12 -5.39
CA HIS A 98 -14.09 17.33 -4.73
C HIS A 98 -12.57 17.28 -4.55
N VAL A 99 -11.87 18.30 -5.03
CA VAL A 99 -10.41 18.42 -4.83
C VAL A 99 -10.16 19.05 -3.47
N GLU A 100 -9.38 18.38 -2.63
CA GLU A 100 -8.96 18.85 -1.31
C GLU A 100 -7.43 18.98 -1.28
N PRO A 101 -6.89 20.21 -1.36
CA PRO A 101 -5.47 20.48 -1.39
C PRO A 101 -4.69 19.92 -0.19
N ASP A 102 -5.30 19.91 0.99
CA ASP A 102 -4.62 19.49 2.22
C ASP A 102 -4.42 17.96 2.30
N LEU A 103 -4.94 17.20 1.33
CA LEU A 103 -4.73 15.75 1.20
C LEU A 103 -3.63 15.39 0.20
N ILE A 104 -2.83 16.36 -0.24
CA ILE A 104 -1.66 16.14 -1.12
C ILE A 104 -0.51 15.43 -0.38
N GLU A 105 0.32 14.72 -1.15
CA GLU A 105 1.53 14.03 -0.66
C GLU A 105 2.53 15.02 -0.02
N GLN A 106 3.46 14.49 0.77
CA GLN A 106 4.60 15.24 1.29
C GLN A 106 5.35 15.97 0.15
N SER A 107 5.52 17.29 0.29
CA SER A 107 6.44 18.03 -0.57
C SER A 107 7.88 17.66 -0.22
N LEU A 108 8.63 17.17 -1.19
CA LEU A 108 10.07 16.93 -1.06
C LEU A 108 10.91 18.12 -1.51
N GLY A 109 10.28 19.26 -1.83
CA GLY A 109 10.95 20.52 -2.17
C GLY A 109 12.03 20.35 -3.25
N GLU A 110 13.25 20.78 -2.95
CA GLU A 110 14.41 20.67 -3.85
C GLU A 110 14.88 19.22 -4.08
N TRP A 111 14.36 18.24 -3.34
CA TRP A 111 14.63 16.81 -3.57
C TRP A 111 13.66 16.17 -4.58
N HIS A 112 12.69 16.91 -5.09
CA HIS A 112 11.86 16.41 -6.18
C HIS A 112 12.71 16.04 -7.41
N GLY A 113 12.43 14.87 -7.98
CA GLY A 113 13.05 14.39 -9.22
C GLY A 113 14.44 13.79 -9.06
N ILE A 114 15.08 13.85 -7.89
CA ILE A 114 16.36 13.17 -7.68
C ILE A 114 16.19 11.66 -7.62
N GLU A 115 17.23 10.92 -7.97
CA GLU A 115 17.23 9.45 -7.92
C GLU A 115 17.34 8.97 -6.47
N HIS A 116 16.61 7.90 -6.13
CA HIS A 116 16.56 7.39 -4.76
C HIS A 116 17.94 7.08 -4.16
N HIS A 117 18.89 6.60 -4.96
CA HIS A 117 20.24 6.28 -4.47
C HIS A 117 21.09 7.52 -4.13
N THR A 118 20.69 8.72 -4.57
CA THR A 118 21.40 9.98 -4.25
C THR A 118 20.89 10.63 -2.96
N LEU A 119 19.73 10.18 -2.45
CA LEU A 119 19.12 10.76 -1.26
C LEU A 119 20.01 10.65 0.01
N PRO A 120 20.70 9.54 0.30
CA PRO A 120 21.50 9.43 1.52
C PRO A 120 22.55 10.53 1.70
N GLU A 121 23.12 11.04 0.60
CA GLU A 121 24.11 12.12 0.60
C GLU A 121 23.51 13.49 0.96
N ARG A 122 22.17 13.61 0.94
CA ARG A 122 21.43 14.86 1.18
C ARG A 122 20.75 14.91 2.55
N LEU A 123 20.76 13.81 3.30
CA LEU A 123 20.10 13.72 4.60
C LEU A 123 20.91 14.42 5.69
N ASN A 124 20.23 15.18 6.56
CA ASN A 124 20.82 15.75 7.76
C ASN A 124 20.63 14.83 8.97
N LEU A 125 19.59 13.99 8.93
CA LEU A 125 19.23 13.02 9.95
C LEU A 125 19.28 11.59 9.39
N PRO A 126 19.50 10.57 10.24
CA PRO A 126 19.38 9.18 9.82
C PRO A 126 18.02 8.90 9.18
N ALA A 127 18.01 8.16 8.07
CA ALA A 127 16.76 7.71 7.46
C ALA A 127 15.97 6.81 8.43
N HIS A 128 14.66 6.83 8.32
CA HIS A 128 13.79 5.94 9.08
C HIS A 128 13.88 4.50 8.51
N PRO A 129 13.75 3.42 9.32
CA PRO A 129 13.90 2.05 8.83
C PRO A 129 12.92 1.65 7.71
N PHE A 130 11.74 2.29 7.68
CA PHE A 130 10.65 1.99 6.74
C PHE A 130 10.29 3.16 5.81
N TRP A 131 11.07 4.23 5.83
CA TRP A 131 10.82 5.42 5.00
C TRP A 131 12.12 6.12 4.59
N SER A 132 12.11 6.77 3.43
CA SER A 132 13.33 7.34 2.83
C SER A 132 13.96 8.47 3.64
N VAL A 133 13.19 9.12 4.52
CA VAL A 133 13.61 10.27 5.35
C VAL A 133 13.11 10.08 6.78
N SER A 134 13.82 10.67 7.76
CA SER A 134 13.30 10.78 9.13
C SER A 134 11.99 11.57 9.16
N ALA A 135 11.12 11.30 10.12
CA ALA A 135 9.85 12.02 10.28
C ALA A 135 10.02 13.53 10.50
N THR A 136 11.14 13.95 11.10
CA THR A 136 11.46 15.36 11.36
C THR A 136 12.41 15.96 10.35
N GLU A 137 12.95 15.18 9.41
CA GLU A 137 13.78 15.72 8.32
C GLU A 137 12.89 16.60 7.44
N GLN A 138 13.35 17.82 7.18
CA GLN A 138 12.66 18.75 6.31
C GLN A 138 13.50 18.95 5.05
N PRO A 139 13.05 18.42 3.88
CA PRO A 139 13.68 18.75 2.60
C PRO A 139 13.71 20.27 2.39
N PRO A 140 14.76 20.86 1.80
CA PRO A 140 14.78 22.28 1.49
C PRO A 140 13.57 22.67 0.64
N GLN A 141 12.83 23.70 1.05
CA GLN A 141 11.56 24.12 0.44
C GLN A 141 10.46 23.03 0.41
N GLY A 142 10.59 22.01 1.26
CA GLY A 142 9.64 20.92 1.40
C GLY A 142 8.99 20.86 2.78
N GLU A 143 8.31 19.75 3.03
CA GLU A 143 7.62 19.43 4.28
C GLU A 143 8.31 18.25 4.97
N SER A 144 8.40 18.31 6.30
CA SER A 144 8.63 17.15 7.15
C SER A 144 7.35 16.32 7.32
N MET A 145 7.48 15.06 7.75
CA MET A 145 6.30 14.23 8.04
C MET A 145 5.47 14.81 9.19
N VAL A 146 6.08 15.50 10.15
CA VAL A 146 5.37 16.24 11.22
C VAL A 146 4.44 17.30 10.64
N GLN A 147 4.91 18.07 9.66
CA GLN A 147 4.09 19.09 8.99
C GLN A 147 2.93 18.46 8.20
N VAL A 148 3.19 17.34 7.50
CA VAL A 148 2.14 16.59 6.79
C VAL A 148 1.08 16.07 7.78
N CYS A 149 1.49 15.50 8.92
CA CYS A 149 0.55 15.06 9.97
C CYS A 149 -0.33 16.22 10.46
N ALA A 150 0.26 17.39 10.72
CA ALA A 150 -0.49 18.57 11.18
C ALA A 150 -1.50 19.07 10.13
N ARG A 151 -1.07 19.21 8.87
CA ARG A 151 -1.92 19.64 7.74
C ARG A 151 -3.08 18.67 7.52
N VAL A 152 -2.79 17.38 7.44
CA VAL A 152 -3.82 16.35 7.22
C VAL A 152 -4.76 16.25 8.41
N GLY A 153 -4.27 16.32 9.64
CA GLY A 153 -5.11 16.31 10.84
C GLY A 153 -6.11 17.46 10.88
N ALA A 154 -5.65 18.69 10.60
CA ALA A 154 -6.51 19.86 10.50
C ALA A 154 -7.57 19.72 9.38
N CYS A 155 -7.19 19.14 8.24
CA CYS A 155 -8.11 18.83 7.15
C CYS A 155 -9.19 17.82 7.58
N LEU A 156 -8.80 16.74 8.25
CA LEU A 156 -9.72 15.72 8.74
C LEU A 156 -10.73 16.30 9.74
N ASP A 157 -10.27 17.11 10.70
CA ASP A 157 -11.17 17.76 11.67
C ASP A 157 -12.18 18.68 10.96
N ARG A 158 -11.72 19.47 10.00
CA ARG A 158 -12.56 20.36 9.18
C ARG A 158 -13.62 19.58 8.39
N LEU A 159 -13.21 18.53 7.67
CA LEU A 159 -14.11 17.70 6.89
C LEU A 159 -15.09 16.94 7.78
N ALA A 160 -14.63 16.41 8.91
CA ALA A 160 -15.48 15.67 9.83
C ALA A 160 -16.57 16.56 10.46
N ALA A 161 -16.23 17.81 10.79
CA ALA A 161 -17.21 18.78 11.29
C ALA A 161 -18.23 19.18 10.21
N ARG A 162 -17.77 19.40 8.98
CA ARG A 162 -18.62 19.81 7.86
C ARG A 162 -19.56 18.71 7.37
N HIS A 163 -19.12 17.46 7.43
CA HIS A 163 -19.82 16.29 6.88
C HIS A 163 -20.19 15.28 7.98
N ALA A 164 -20.70 15.81 9.10
CA ALA A 164 -21.08 15.00 10.25
C ALA A 164 -22.08 13.89 9.89
N GLY A 165 -21.77 12.66 10.29
CA GLY A 165 -22.58 11.47 10.07
C GLY A 165 -22.52 10.88 8.66
N GLN A 166 -21.60 11.35 7.81
CA GLN A 166 -21.48 10.92 6.41
C GLN A 166 -20.21 10.10 6.15
N ASP A 167 -20.32 9.19 5.18
CA ASP A 167 -19.18 8.47 4.61
C ASP A 167 -18.51 9.31 3.51
N MET A 168 -17.17 9.37 3.55
CA MET A 168 -16.32 10.06 2.59
C MET A 168 -15.29 9.10 2.02
N VAL A 169 -15.32 8.88 0.71
CA VAL A 169 -14.27 8.18 -0.03
C VAL A 169 -13.18 9.18 -0.40
N VAL A 170 -11.96 8.90 0.02
CA VAL A 170 -10.81 9.81 -0.13
C VAL A 170 -9.70 9.09 -0.86
N VAL A 171 -9.34 9.53 -2.06
CA VAL A 171 -8.17 9.01 -2.79
C VAL A 171 -6.97 9.94 -2.61
N SER A 172 -5.93 9.45 -1.95
CA SER A 172 -4.77 10.23 -1.52
C SER A 172 -3.46 9.41 -1.65
N HIS A 173 -2.45 9.72 -0.84
CA HIS A 173 -1.08 9.24 -0.97
C HIS A 173 -0.58 8.58 0.31
N GLY A 174 0.59 7.95 0.24
CA GLY A 174 1.13 7.17 1.35
C GLY A 174 1.46 8.03 2.57
N GLY A 175 2.10 9.19 2.38
CA GLY A 175 2.43 10.09 3.49
C GLY A 175 1.17 10.71 4.10
N ALA A 176 0.25 11.19 3.27
CA ALA A 176 -1.01 11.77 3.73
C ALA A 176 -1.87 10.78 4.54
N ILE A 177 -2.00 9.53 4.08
CA ILE A 177 -2.76 8.50 4.83
C ILE A 177 -2.08 8.17 6.16
N ARG A 178 -0.75 8.12 6.22
CA ARG A 178 -0.03 8.00 7.51
C ARG A 178 -0.29 9.19 8.41
N GLY A 179 -0.33 10.40 7.86
CA GLY A 179 -0.74 11.61 8.59
C GLY A 179 -2.13 11.49 9.20
N ALA A 180 -3.09 10.96 8.44
CA ALA A 180 -4.44 10.69 8.92
C ALA A 180 -4.47 9.68 10.07
N LEU A 181 -3.72 8.57 9.96
CA LEU A 181 -3.61 7.56 11.01
C LEU A 181 -2.92 8.12 12.27
N ALA A 182 -1.89 8.95 12.09
CA ALA A 182 -1.18 9.61 13.18
C ALA A 182 -2.12 10.52 13.98
N HIS A 183 -2.93 11.31 13.28
CA HIS A 183 -3.94 12.19 13.89
C HIS A 183 -4.98 11.38 14.68
N ALA A 184 -5.52 10.32 14.07
CA ALA A 184 -6.55 9.49 14.69
C ALA A 184 -6.04 8.79 15.96
N LEU A 185 -4.79 8.31 15.98
CA LEU A 185 -4.19 7.63 17.13
C LEU A 185 -3.50 8.56 18.12
N ARG A 186 -3.32 9.84 17.77
CA ARG A 186 -2.54 10.82 18.55
C ARG A 186 -1.10 10.34 18.81
N ILE A 187 -0.47 9.76 17.79
CA ILE A 187 0.92 9.30 17.84
C ILE A 187 1.85 10.27 17.10
N HIS A 188 3.14 10.19 17.42
CA HIS A 188 4.16 10.96 16.71
C HIS A 188 4.31 10.50 15.25
N ALA A 189 4.73 11.41 14.36
CA ALA A 189 4.93 11.15 12.94
C ALA A 189 5.92 9.99 12.69
N ASP A 190 6.94 9.84 13.52
CA ASP A 190 7.91 8.74 13.46
C ASP A 190 7.25 7.36 13.65
N THR A 191 6.37 7.24 14.65
CA THR A 191 5.58 6.01 14.86
C THR A 191 4.67 5.74 13.66
N ALA A 192 4.09 6.77 13.06
CA ALA A 192 3.21 6.61 11.90
C ALA A 192 3.93 6.10 10.64
N LEU A 193 5.25 6.32 10.51
CA LEU A 193 6.06 5.78 9.41
C LEU A 193 6.15 4.24 9.42
N HIS A 194 5.77 3.59 10.51
CA HIS A 194 5.71 2.13 10.61
C HIS A 194 4.51 1.52 9.90
N PHE A 195 3.47 2.31 9.57
CA PHE A 195 2.35 1.81 8.79
C PHE A 195 2.77 1.53 7.34
N SER A 196 2.48 0.33 6.84
CA SER A 196 2.49 0.07 5.40
C SER A 196 1.20 0.58 4.80
N ILE A 197 1.29 1.38 3.72
CA ILE A 197 0.13 1.84 2.95
C ILE A 197 0.42 1.53 1.48
N GLN A 198 -0.13 0.43 0.97
CA GLN A 198 0.11 -0.04 -0.39
C GLN A 198 -0.79 0.69 -1.40
N ASN A 199 -0.38 0.77 -2.66
CA ASN A 199 -1.24 1.32 -3.71
C ASN A 199 -2.56 0.53 -3.76
N LEU A 200 -3.68 1.23 -3.92
CA LEU A 200 -5.04 0.67 -3.87
C LEU A 200 -5.49 0.06 -2.53
N SER A 201 -4.66 0.12 -1.48
CA SER A 201 -5.09 -0.31 -0.15
C SER A 201 -6.14 0.64 0.42
N LEU A 202 -7.10 0.10 1.16
CA LEU A 202 -8.12 0.83 1.89
C LEU A 202 -7.76 0.91 3.38
N SER A 203 -7.86 2.10 3.96
CA SER A 203 -7.86 2.31 5.41
C SER A 203 -9.13 3.05 5.80
N ILE A 204 -9.72 2.70 6.94
CA ILE A 204 -10.97 3.31 7.39
C ILE A 204 -10.76 3.91 8.77
N ILE A 205 -11.06 5.21 8.88
CA ILE A 205 -11.09 5.92 10.15
C ILE A 205 -12.46 6.55 10.38
N GLU A 206 -12.89 6.57 11.62
CA GLU A 206 -14.18 7.12 12.04
C GLU A 206 -13.96 8.25 13.04
N ARG A 207 -14.81 9.28 12.92
CA ARG A 207 -14.97 10.32 13.93
C ARG A 207 -16.29 10.09 14.65
N LEU A 208 -16.20 9.62 15.90
CA LEU A 208 -17.29 9.47 16.85
C LEU A 208 -17.33 10.69 17.78
N PRO A 209 -18.35 10.94 18.60
CA PRO A 209 -18.32 12.01 19.60
C PRO A 209 -17.10 11.94 20.54
N GLU A 210 -16.75 10.73 20.98
CA GLU A 210 -15.71 10.45 21.98
C GLU A 210 -14.28 10.63 21.45
N GLY A 211 -14.09 10.50 20.14
CA GLY A 211 -12.77 10.58 19.54
C GLY A 211 -12.70 10.03 18.12
N TRP A 212 -11.47 9.79 17.69
CA TRP A 212 -11.17 9.08 16.45
C TRP A 212 -11.01 7.59 16.73
N ARG A 213 -11.45 6.76 15.77
CA ARG A 213 -11.31 5.30 15.81
C ARG A 213 -10.77 4.80 14.49
N ILE A 214 -9.81 3.87 14.54
CA ILE A 214 -9.35 3.13 13.36
C ILE A 214 -10.16 1.84 13.26
N VAL A 215 -10.73 1.59 12.08
CA VAL A 215 -11.50 0.39 11.78
C VAL A 215 -10.64 -0.64 11.03
N THR A 216 -9.88 -0.18 10.04
CA THR A 216 -8.96 -1.02 9.26
C THR A 216 -7.80 -0.19 8.72
N VAL A 217 -6.66 -0.83 8.51
CA VAL A 217 -5.46 -0.21 7.94
C VAL A 217 -4.92 -1.12 6.86
N ASN A 218 -4.67 -0.56 5.67
CA ASN A 218 -4.02 -1.25 4.55
C ASN A 218 -4.72 -2.54 4.09
N GLU A 219 -6.05 -2.55 4.08
CA GLU A 219 -6.86 -3.64 3.51
C GLU A 219 -6.68 -3.67 1.99
N LEU A 220 -6.07 -4.72 1.46
CA LEU A 220 -5.94 -4.90 0.02
C LEU A 220 -7.26 -5.37 -0.61
N PRO A 221 -7.59 -4.89 -1.82
CA PRO A 221 -8.78 -5.35 -2.55
C PRO A 221 -8.78 -6.87 -2.69
N GLN A 222 -9.89 -7.50 -2.28
CA GLN A 222 -10.07 -8.94 -2.37
C GLN A 222 -10.72 -9.33 -3.70
N PRO A 223 -10.25 -10.40 -4.36
CA PRO A 223 -10.88 -10.88 -5.59
C PRO A 223 -12.34 -11.25 -5.31
N ALA A 224 -13.18 -11.16 -6.35
CA ALA A 224 -14.55 -11.64 -6.23
C ALA A 224 -14.51 -13.16 -6.03
N MET A 225 -14.85 -13.61 -4.82
CA MET A 225 -15.03 -15.04 -4.55
C MET A 225 -16.17 -15.54 -5.45
N GLY A 226 -15.87 -16.44 -6.38
CA GLY A 226 -16.90 -17.26 -7.01
C GLY A 226 -17.70 -17.95 -5.90
N ARG A 227 -19.02 -18.00 -6.03
CA ARG A 227 -19.95 -18.60 -5.04
C ARG A 227 -19.44 -19.97 -4.56
N THR A 228 -18.72 -20.01 -3.47
CA THR A 228 -18.45 -21.19 -2.66
C THR A 228 -18.70 -20.77 -1.22
N GLY A 229 -19.55 -21.54 -0.53
CA GLY A 229 -20.16 -21.15 0.75
C GLY A 229 -19.16 -20.97 1.90
N PRO A 230 -19.64 -20.58 3.08
CA PRO A 230 -18.79 -20.16 4.18
C PRO A 230 -17.97 -21.34 4.71
N ARG A 231 -16.65 -21.32 4.50
CA ARG A 231 -15.74 -22.06 5.38
C ARG A 231 -15.50 -21.19 6.60
N ALA A 232 -15.92 -21.72 7.75
CA ALA A 232 -15.67 -21.15 9.07
C ALA A 232 -14.17 -20.84 9.24
N ILE A 233 -13.89 -19.73 9.92
CA ILE A 233 -12.55 -19.36 10.35
C ILE A 233 -12.10 -20.38 11.40
N THR A 234 -11.23 -21.30 11.01
CA THR A 234 -10.45 -22.12 11.95
C THR A 234 -8.98 -21.90 11.65
N HIS A 235 -8.28 -21.36 12.65
CA HIS A 235 -6.83 -21.41 12.90
C HIS A 235 -5.93 -21.59 11.67
N ALA A 236 -5.24 -20.51 11.31
CA ALA A 236 -4.03 -20.44 10.50
C ALA A 236 -3.54 -21.80 9.95
N ALA A 237 -4.16 -22.23 8.85
CA ALA A 237 -3.57 -23.26 8.01
C ALA A 237 -2.44 -22.60 7.24
N VAL A 238 -1.23 -23.11 7.42
CA VAL A 238 -0.07 -22.84 6.58
C VAL A 238 -0.51 -22.99 5.13
N ILE A 239 -0.56 -21.89 4.39
CA ILE A 239 -0.84 -21.91 2.96
C ILE A 239 0.35 -22.59 2.28
N ASP A 240 0.10 -23.78 1.75
CA ASP A 240 1.02 -24.52 0.90
C ASP A 240 1.30 -23.67 -0.37
N PRO A 241 2.55 -23.26 -0.63
CA PRO A 241 2.89 -22.36 -1.74
C PRO A 241 2.72 -22.97 -3.14
N ASP A 242 2.25 -24.21 -3.27
CA ASP A 242 2.14 -24.90 -4.57
C ASP A 242 0.78 -24.73 -5.28
N GLN A 243 -0.17 -23.92 -4.79
CA GLN A 243 -1.48 -23.75 -5.44
C GLN A 243 -1.93 -22.30 -5.66
N THR A 244 -1.32 -21.65 -6.65
CA THR A 244 -1.97 -20.58 -7.45
C THR A 244 -1.52 -20.69 -8.92
N GLU A 245 -2.43 -21.03 -9.83
CA GLU A 245 -2.30 -20.95 -11.31
C GLU A 245 -2.32 -19.45 -11.72
N ASP A 246 -1.62 -18.89 -12.72
CA ASP A 246 -0.88 -19.46 -13.86
C ASP A 246 0.12 -18.38 -14.39
N GLU A 247 1.34 -18.35 -13.86
CA GLU A 247 2.46 -17.60 -14.46
C GLU A 247 3.59 -18.60 -14.74
N THR A 248 3.44 -19.37 -15.82
CA THR A 248 4.45 -20.32 -16.29
C THR A 248 5.62 -19.57 -16.92
N TYR A 249 6.83 -19.83 -16.46
CA TYR A 249 8.06 -19.31 -17.06
C TYR A 249 8.63 -20.32 -18.08
N THR A 250 9.38 -19.82 -19.06
CA THR A 250 10.02 -20.67 -20.07
C THR A 250 11.26 -21.37 -19.50
N ASP A 251 11.63 -22.52 -20.06
CA ASP A 251 12.86 -23.23 -19.71
C ASP A 251 14.11 -22.36 -19.89
N ALA A 252 14.11 -21.49 -20.91
CA ALA A 252 15.19 -20.54 -21.15
C ALA A 252 15.33 -19.52 -20.01
N LEU A 253 14.20 -19.06 -19.46
CA LEU A 253 14.19 -18.11 -18.34
C LEU A 253 14.61 -18.80 -17.04
N TYR A 254 14.18 -20.04 -16.82
CA TYR A 254 14.63 -20.87 -15.70
C TYR A 254 16.14 -21.14 -15.75
N ALA A 255 16.68 -21.56 -16.91
CA ALA A 255 18.11 -21.78 -17.09
C ALA A 255 18.94 -20.52 -16.80
N ARG A 256 18.45 -19.35 -17.23
CA ARG A 256 19.06 -18.06 -16.92
C ARG A 256 19.03 -17.75 -15.42
N ALA A 257 17.93 -18.04 -14.74
CA ALA A 257 17.81 -17.88 -13.29
C ALA A 257 18.82 -18.79 -12.54
N VAL A 258 18.95 -20.05 -12.97
CA VAL A 258 19.93 -21.00 -12.43
C VAL A 258 21.35 -20.46 -12.57
N ALA A 259 21.71 -19.96 -13.75
CA ALA A 259 23.04 -19.38 -14.00
C ALA A 259 23.34 -18.17 -13.09
N ILE A 260 22.35 -17.30 -12.86
CA ILE A 260 22.49 -16.15 -11.96
C ILE A 260 22.70 -16.62 -10.52
N VAL A 261 21.91 -17.57 -10.02
CA VAL A 261 22.04 -18.08 -8.64
C VAL A 261 23.40 -18.74 -8.43
N ALA A 262 23.86 -19.54 -9.40
CA ALA A 262 25.16 -20.20 -9.35
C ALA A 262 26.32 -19.19 -9.34
N ARG A 263 26.25 -18.15 -10.20
CA ARG A 263 27.30 -17.13 -10.29
C ARG A 263 27.38 -16.24 -9.05
N GLU A 264 26.23 -15.83 -8.53
CA GLU A 264 26.13 -14.83 -7.45
C GLU A 264 26.09 -15.47 -6.05
N ASN A 265 26.08 -16.81 -5.98
CA ASN A 265 25.98 -17.59 -4.75
C ASN A 265 24.85 -17.12 -3.81
N LYS A 266 23.70 -16.77 -4.40
CA LYS A 266 22.55 -16.19 -3.68
C LYS A 266 21.22 -16.68 -4.25
N ALA A 267 20.45 -17.37 -3.42
CA ALA A 267 19.16 -17.95 -3.78
C ALA A 267 18.01 -17.30 -3.00
N SER A 268 17.37 -16.27 -3.57
CA SER A 268 16.11 -15.74 -3.04
C SER A 268 15.20 -15.19 -4.15
N ALA A 269 13.88 -15.27 -3.92
CA ALA A 269 12.87 -14.78 -4.88
C ALA A 269 13.04 -13.27 -5.15
N SER A 270 13.24 -12.47 -4.10
CA SER A 270 13.48 -11.03 -4.22
C SER A 270 14.78 -10.69 -4.95
N PHE A 271 15.77 -11.58 -4.92
CA PHE A 271 17.03 -11.40 -5.64
C PHE A 271 16.83 -11.64 -7.14
N LEU A 272 16.20 -12.75 -7.52
CA LEU A 272 15.89 -13.05 -8.92
C LEU A 272 14.93 -12.04 -9.54
N GLN A 273 13.91 -11.59 -8.80
CA GLN A 273 12.97 -10.56 -9.26
C GLN A 273 13.66 -9.24 -9.66
N ARG A 274 14.77 -8.88 -9.01
CA ARG A 274 15.53 -7.66 -9.36
C ARG A 274 16.37 -7.81 -10.63
N LEU A 275 16.70 -9.04 -11.02
CA LEU A 275 17.64 -9.35 -12.11
C LEU A 275 16.96 -9.90 -13.36
N LEU A 276 15.72 -10.39 -13.22
CA LEU A 276 14.92 -10.96 -14.28
C LEU A 276 13.59 -10.21 -14.39
N PRO A 277 13.04 -10.04 -15.60
CA PRO A 277 11.75 -9.40 -15.83
C PRO A 277 10.60 -10.34 -15.46
N VAL A 278 10.50 -10.71 -14.18
CA VAL A 278 9.51 -11.65 -13.64
C VAL A 278 8.85 -11.10 -12.39
N SER A 279 7.63 -11.55 -12.12
CA SER A 279 6.97 -11.27 -10.83
C SER A 279 7.71 -11.94 -9.67
N TYR A 280 7.43 -11.49 -8.44
CA TYR A 280 7.94 -12.14 -7.24
C TYR A 280 7.49 -13.60 -7.14
N SER A 281 6.22 -13.90 -7.45
CA SER A 281 5.64 -15.24 -7.39
C SER A 281 6.30 -16.19 -8.39
N CYS A 282 6.58 -15.69 -9.61
CA CYS A 282 7.34 -16.41 -10.62
C CYS A 282 8.77 -16.70 -10.14
N ALA A 283 9.47 -15.70 -9.58
CA ALA A 283 10.80 -15.89 -9.01
C ALA A 283 10.81 -16.88 -7.82
N ALA A 284 9.77 -16.86 -6.97
CA ALA A 284 9.62 -17.80 -5.86
C ALA A 284 9.45 -19.25 -6.33
N ARG A 285 8.63 -19.46 -7.38
CA ARG A 285 8.48 -20.77 -8.04
C ARG A 285 9.79 -21.27 -8.63
N MET A 286 10.57 -20.41 -9.30
CA MET A 286 11.90 -20.78 -9.80
C MET A 286 12.82 -21.26 -8.67
N ILE A 287 12.83 -20.57 -7.52
CA ILE A 287 13.61 -21.00 -6.35
C ILE A 287 13.08 -22.34 -5.79
N GLY A 288 11.77 -22.53 -5.73
CA GLY A 288 11.16 -23.80 -5.30
C GLY A 288 11.48 -24.96 -6.26
N GLN A 289 11.56 -24.71 -7.57
CA GLN A 289 12.02 -25.69 -8.54
C GLN A 289 13.51 -26.02 -8.34
N MET A 290 14.38 -25.02 -8.13
CA MET A 290 15.80 -25.24 -7.83
C MET A 290 16.00 -26.05 -6.54
N GLU A 291 15.13 -25.88 -5.54
CA GLU A 291 15.16 -26.66 -4.30
C GLU A 291 14.80 -28.13 -4.56
N ARG A 292 13.71 -28.38 -5.30
CA ARG A 292 13.31 -29.74 -5.70
C ARG A 292 14.37 -30.45 -6.54
N GLU A 293 15.10 -29.70 -7.37
CA GLU A 293 16.21 -30.21 -8.19
C GLU A 293 17.54 -30.36 -7.40
N GLY A 294 17.56 -30.05 -6.10
CA GLY A 294 18.76 -30.14 -5.28
C GLY A 294 19.85 -29.11 -5.62
N ARG A 295 19.51 -28.04 -6.34
CA ARG A 295 20.41 -26.95 -6.73
C ARG A 295 20.58 -25.91 -5.62
N VAL A 296 19.59 -25.78 -4.75
CA VAL A 296 19.63 -24.92 -3.56
C VAL A 296 19.05 -25.67 -2.36
N SER A 297 19.49 -25.33 -1.15
CA SER A 297 18.93 -25.91 0.07
C SER A 297 17.53 -25.39 0.36
N GLY A 298 16.84 -26.07 1.27
CA GLY A 298 15.72 -25.49 2.00
C GLY A 298 16.15 -24.24 2.79
N PRO A 299 15.20 -23.37 3.16
CA PRO A 299 15.49 -22.19 3.95
C PRO A 299 15.95 -22.59 5.36
N ASN A 300 17.02 -21.95 5.84
CA ASN A 300 17.46 -22.11 7.23
C ASN A 300 16.59 -21.27 8.20
N HIS A 301 16.93 -21.27 9.49
CA HIS A 301 16.19 -20.58 10.56
C HIS A 301 16.07 -19.04 10.40
N ILE A 302 16.85 -18.43 9.49
CA ILE A 302 16.74 -17.01 9.12
C ILE A 302 16.22 -16.80 7.68
N GLY A 303 15.68 -17.85 7.05
CA GLY A 303 15.11 -17.80 5.70
C GLY A 303 16.12 -17.76 4.55
N ARG A 304 17.42 -18.00 4.83
CA ARG A 304 18.48 -18.03 3.83
C ARG A 304 18.64 -19.44 3.26
N ARG A 305 18.88 -19.53 1.96
CA ARG A 305 19.12 -20.77 1.22
C ARG A 305 20.58 -20.84 0.78
N GLU A 306 21.20 -22.00 0.90
CA GLU A 306 22.54 -22.28 0.40
C GLU A 306 22.47 -22.71 -1.07
N VAL A 307 23.43 -22.28 -1.88
CA VAL A 307 23.53 -22.71 -3.27
C VAL A 307 24.39 -23.97 -3.32
N LEU A 308 23.82 -25.07 -3.80
CA LEU A 308 24.43 -26.41 -3.81
C LEU A 308 25.01 -26.78 -5.18
N MET A 309 24.95 -25.86 -6.15
CA MET A 309 25.49 -26.04 -7.48
C MET A 309 27.02 -25.92 -7.46
N SER A 310 27.72 -26.92 -8.01
CA SER A 310 29.16 -26.85 -8.22
C SER A 310 29.51 -25.65 -9.11
N ARG A 311 30.55 -24.88 -8.74
CA ARG A 311 31.13 -23.88 -9.63
C ARG A 311 31.65 -24.60 -10.87
N THR A 312 30.97 -24.47 -12.00
CA THR A 312 31.55 -24.87 -13.29
C THR A 312 32.69 -23.89 -13.59
N GLY A 313 33.92 -24.31 -13.30
CA GLY A 313 35.16 -23.61 -13.63
C GLY A 313 36.23 -23.71 -12.54
N ASP A 314 36.88 -24.86 -12.44
CA ASP A 314 38.35 -24.93 -12.60
C ASP A 314 38.64 -25.14 -14.09
#